data_AF-A0AAE0IMQ1-F1
#
_entry.id   AF-A0AAE0IMQ1-F1
#
_cell.length_a   1.000
_cell.length_b   1.000
_cell.length_c   1.000
_cell.angle_alpha   90.00
_cell.angle_beta   90.00
_cell.angle_gamma   90.00
#
_symmetry.space_group_name_H-M   'P 1'
#
loop_
_entity.id
_entity.type
_entity.pdbx_description
1 polymer ?
#
loop_
_entity_poly.entity_id
_entity_poly.type
_entity_poly.pdbx_seq_one_letter_code
_entity_poly.pdbx_strand_id
1 'polypeptide(L)'
;MTLTTSPPCCPRCGFNLPLAPSSNDTTQSALLEAQNTIADLQAQVRLLNQKASAAVDRWADYEDELAALRASVAAPPQTPPRSLASPTTTTTPRTTTTTTTSASSFLPAAAATRLSAFLSPRKTAPAPLAAMAMALKPHPTARSGSAPTPLLSPSPALTSPTPSTATTEDLLEALSREQALRLDAENRLSETSREVEDLSVTLFEQANEMVATERRARAALEERVETLERREGEKKRRLARLEGAMERIERVRRLLGTQAGGGGETVFEGRGEKGGEEGGKGLKAES
;
A
#
# COMPACT_ATOMS: atom_id res chain seq x y z
N MET A 1 14.97 95.70 -18.23
CA MET A 1 14.33 95.02 -17.10
C MET A 1 14.48 93.53 -17.31
N THR A 2 15.15 92.82 -16.41
CA THR A 2 15.38 91.37 -16.48
C THR A 2 14.93 90.75 -15.17
N LEU A 3 13.89 89.92 -15.22
CA LEU A 3 13.35 89.22 -14.05
C LEU A 3 14.11 87.90 -13.87
N THR A 4 14.94 87.81 -12.85
CA THR A 4 15.64 86.57 -12.47
C THR A 4 14.77 85.78 -11.49
N THR A 5 14.07 84.76 -11.98
CA THR A 5 13.30 83.82 -11.16
C THR A 5 14.24 82.92 -10.34
N SER A 6 14.04 82.85 -9.03
CA SER A 6 14.75 81.94 -8.12
C SER A 6 14.10 80.54 -8.09
N PRO A 7 14.87 79.44 -8.05
CA PRO A 7 14.31 78.09 -7.87
C PRO A 7 13.81 77.87 -6.42
N PRO A 8 12.85 76.95 -6.21
CA PRO A 8 12.32 76.61 -4.89
C PRO A 8 13.16 75.53 -4.18
N CYS A 9 13.71 75.86 -3.00
CA CYS A 9 14.53 74.96 -2.19
C CYS A 9 13.82 74.56 -0.88
N CYS A 10 13.98 73.32 -0.42
CA CYS A 10 13.34 72.86 0.82
C CYS A 10 14.09 73.37 2.09
N PRO A 11 13.40 74.04 3.04
CA PRO A 11 14.03 74.80 4.13
C PRO A 11 14.64 73.95 5.27
N ARG A 12 14.71 72.62 5.14
CA ARG A 12 15.23 71.71 6.19
C ARG A 12 16.45 70.89 5.76
N CYS A 13 16.81 70.87 4.47
CA CYS A 13 17.96 70.09 3.98
C CYS A 13 18.76 70.75 2.84
N GLY A 14 18.37 71.93 2.35
CA GLY A 14 19.14 72.70 1.36
C GLY A 14 19.24 72.08 -0.04
N PHE A 15 18.66 70.89 -0.25
CA PHE A 15 18.64 70.24 -1.55
C PHE A 15 17.75 71.02 -2.52
N ASN A 16 18.28 71.35 -3.70
CA ASN A 16 17.46 71.76 -4.83
C ASN A 16 16.65 70.54 -5.26
N LEU A 17 15.32 70.59 -5.09
CA LEU A 17 14.45 69.59 -5.68
C LEU A 17 14.44 69.85 -7.19
N PRO A 18 14.82 68.88 -8.04
CA PRO A 18 14.67 69.06 -9.47
C PRO A 18 13.18 69.16 -9.76
N LEU A 19 12.71 70.35 -10.16
CA LEU A 19 11.39 70.50 -10.79
C LEU A 19 11.48 69.89 -12.20
N ALA A 20 11.56 68.57 -12.25
CA ALA A 20 11.30 67.81 -13.45
C ALA A 20 9.82 67.98 -13.80
N PRO A 21 9.47 68.48 -15.00
CA PRO A 21 8.08 68.44 -15.43
C PRO A 21 7.64 66.97 -15.51
N SER A 22 6.51 66.65 -14.90
CA SER A 22 5.84 65.33 -14.94
C SER A 22 6.46 64.17 -14.11
N SER A 23 7.40 64.41 -13.19
CA SER A 23 7.89 63.34 -12.28
C SER A 23 6.82 62.81 -11.31
N ASN A 24 5.80 63.62 -11.03
CA ASN A 24 4.65 63.23 -10.21
C ASN A 24 3.81 62.15 -10.89
N ASP A 25 3.60 62.23 -12.20
CA ASP A 25 2.79 61.26 -12.94
C ASP A 25 3.46 59.88 -12.95
N THR A 26 4.78 59.82 -13.17
CA THR A 26 5.57 58.56 -13.15
C THR A 26 5.63 57.92 -11.75
N THR A 27 5.72 58.73 -10.69
CA THR A 27 5.72 58.19 -9.32
C THR A 27 4.33 57.75 -8.88
N GLN A 28 3.28 58.46 -9.33
CA GLN A 28 1.89 58.10 -9.09
C GLN A 28 1.48 56.84 -9.89
N SER A 29 1.95 56.67 -11.12
CA SER A 29 1.73 55.44 -11.90
C SER A 29 2.43 54.23 -11.27
N ALA A 30 3.68 54.37 -10.83
CA ALA A 30 4.41 53.31 -10.13
C ALA A 30 3.74 52.90 -8.80
N LEU A 31 3.12 53.86 -8.09
CA LEU A 31 2.36 53.58 -6.87
C LEU A 31 1.05 52.83 -7.16
N LEU A 32 0.37 53.12 -8.27
CA LEU A 32 -0.81 52.37 -8.71
C LEU A 32 -0.46 50.95 -9.15
N GLU A 33 0.67 50.77 -9.85
CA GLU A 33 1.21 49.45 -10.21
C GLU A 33 1.58 48.62 -8.97
N ALA A 34 2.23 49.25 -7.97
CA ALA A 34 2.50 48.64 -6.68
C ALA A 34 1.20 48.22 -5.94
N GLN A 35 0.14 49.03 -6.00
CA GLN A 35 -1.15 48.67 -5.40
C GLN A 35 -1.82 47.48 -6.11
N ASN A 36 -1.79 47.43 -7.44
CA ASN A 36 -2.34 46.30 -8.22
C ASN A 36 -1.57 45.00 -7.92
N THR A 37 -0.24 45.04 -7.95
CA THR A 37 0.60 43.86 -7.63
C THR A 37 0.41 43.37 -6.20
N ILE A 38 0.22 44.28 -5.22
CA ILE A 38 -0.16 43.89 -3.84
C ILE A 38 -1.53 43.20 -3.81
N ALA A 39 -2.52 43.70 -4.54
CA ALA A 39 -3.85 43.07 -4.60
C ALA A 39 -3.81 41.66 -5.23
N ASP A 40 -3.05 41.49 -6.33
CA ASP A 40 -2.84 40.20 -6.99
C ASP A 40 -2.12 39.20 -6.08
N LEU A 41 -1.05 39.64 -5.39
CA LEU A 41 -0.33 38.80 -4.42
C LEU A 41 -1.23 38.41 -3.24
N GLN A 42 -2.07 39.32 -2.73
CA GLN A 42 -3.05 39.00 -1.69
C GLN A 42 -4.10 37.98 -2.17
N ALA A 43 -4.56 38.09 -3.42
CA ALA A 43 -5.46 37.12 -4.02
C ALA A 43 -4.79 35.74 -4.19
N GLN A 44 -3.52 35.71 -4.63
CA GLN A 44 -2.73 34.49 -4.76
C GLN A 44 -2.50 33.79 -3.41
N VAL A 45 -2.16 34.56 -2.36
CA VAL A 45 -2.02 34.03 -1.00
C VAL A 45 -3.33 33.44 -0.48
N ARG A 46 -4.48 34.09 -0.73
CA ARG A 46 -5.80 33.54 -0.37
C ARG A 46 -6.10 32.24 -1.12
N LEU A 47 -5.81 32.19 -2.43
CA LEU A 47 -6.01 30.98 -3.24
C LEU A 47 -5.09 29.83 -2.79
N LEU A 48 -3.84 30.12 -2.46
CA LEU A 48 -2.90 29.12 -1.94
C LEU A 48 -3.34 28.60 -0.57
N ASN A 49 -3.84 29.46 0.31
CA ASN A 49 -4.39 29.06 1.60
C ASN A 49 -5.63 28.15 1.43
N GLN A 50 -6.58 28.52 0.55
CA GLN A 50 -7.73 27.66 0.23
C GLN A 50 -7.33 26.31 -0.39
N LYS A 51 -6.26 26.27 -1.19
CA LYS A 51 -5.71 25.01 -1.72
C LYS A 51 -5.02 24.18 -0.64
N ALA A 52 -4.35 24.82 0.32
CA ALA A 52 -3.71 24.15 1.44
C ALA A 52 -4.76 23.54 2.38
N SER A 53 -5.82 24.28 2.74
CA SER A 53 -6.92 23.72 3.56
C SER A 53 -7.59 22.54 2.85
N ALA A 54 -7.95 22.69 1.56
CA ALA A 54 -8.55 21.60 0.78
C ALA A 54 -7.61 20.40 0.53
N ALA A 55 -6.29 20.56 0.71
CA ALA A 55 -5.34 19.46 0.70
C ALA A 55 -5.29 18.76 2.07
N VAL A 56 -5.33 19.52 3.17
CA VAL A 56 -5.41 18.99 4.54
C VAL A 56 -6.72 18.22 4.76
N ASP A 57 -7.85 18.74 4.28
CA ASP A 57 -9.15 18.05 4.36
C ASP A 57 -9.07 16.65 3.71
N ARG A 58 -8.46 16.55 2.52
CA ARG A 58 -8.24 15.27 1.82
C ARG A 58 -7.22 14.36 2.52
N TRP A 59 -6.25 14.94 3.24
CA TRP A 59 -5.29 14.14 4.01
C TRP A 59 -5.97 13.50 5.23
N ALA A 60 -6.94 14.18 5.86
CA ALA A 60 -7.77 13.58 6.90
C ALA A 60 -8.57 12.38 6.37
N ASP A 61 -9.20 12.51 5.18
CA ASP A 61 -9.89 11.38 4.53
C ASP A 61 -8.95 10.17 4.33
N TYR A 62 -7.70 10.39 3.89
CA TYR A 62 -6.71 9.32 3.72
C TYR A 62 -6.19 8.75 5.05
N GLU A 63 -6.09 9.54 6.12
CA GLU A 63 -5.73 9.02 7.44
C GLU A 63 -6.83 8.12 8.00
N ASP A 64 -8.10 8.47 7.81
CA ASP A 64 -9.25 7.64 8.17
C ASP A 64 -9.31 6.33 7.36
N GLU A 65 -9.06 6.37 6.04
CA GLU A 65 -8.92 5.16 5.22
C GLU A 65 -7.77 4.27 5.72
N LEU A 66 -6.62 4.86 6.05
CA LEU A 66 -5.45 4.12 6.53
C LEU A 66 -5.70 3.51 7.92
N ALA A 67 -6.44 4.21 8.80
CA ALA A 67 -6.88 3.70 10.10
C ALA A 67 -7.87 2.54 9.93
N ALA A 68 -8.85 2.66 9.03
CA ALA A 68 -9.80 1.59 8.72
C ALA A 68 -9.12 0.34 8.14
N LEU A 69 -8.17 0.52 7.22
CA LEU A 69 -7.37 -0.58 6.67
C LEU A 69 -6.52 -1.26 7.75
N ARG A 70 -5.84 -0.49 8.61
CA ARG A 70 -5.10 -1.03 9.76
C ARG A 70 -6.00 -1.81 10.72
N ALA A 71 -7.20 -1.30 11.02
CA ALA A 71 -8.18 -2.02 11.83
C ALA A 71 -8.63 -3.33 11.17
N SER A 72 -8.82 -3.35 9.84
CA SER A 72 -9.20 -4.56 9.10
C SER A 72 -8.11 -5.64 9.08
N VAL A 73 -6.83 -5.23 9.07
CA VAL A 73 -5.67 -6.13 9.08
C VAL A 73 -5.32 -6.58 10.51
N ALA A 74 -5.53 -5.72 11.51
CA ALA A 74 -5.31 -6.03 12.92
C ALA A 74 -6.46 -6.83 13.56
N ALA A 75 -7.64 -6.86 12.93
CA ALA A 75 -8.75 -7.70 13.38
C ALA A 75 -8.40 -9.19 13.21
N PRO A 76 -8.41 -10.00 14.28
CA PRO A 76 -8.22 -11.45 14.15
C PRO A 76 -9.38 -12.06 13.35
N PRO A 77 -9.18 -13.23 12.70
CA PRO A 77 -10.22 -13.89 11.92
C PRO A 77 -11.39 -14.31 12.82
N GLN A 78 -12.42 -13.46 12.89
CA GLN A 78 -13.63 -13.78 13.64
C GLN A 78 -14.38 -14.92 12.95
N THR A 79 -14.61 -15.98 13.69
CA THR A 79 -15.63 -16.97 13.36
C THR A 79 -16.99 -16.26 13.28
N PRO A 80 -17.84 -16.58 12.30
CA PRO A 80 -19.07 -15.82 12.07
C PRO A 80 -20.04 -15.98 13.25
N PRO A 81 -20.50 -14.89 13.90
CA PRO A 81 -21.59 -14.96 14.84
C PRO A 81 -22.87 -15.34 14.09
N ARG A 82 -23.38 -16.52 14.39
CA ARG A 82 -24.59 -17.11 13.83
C ARG A 82 -25.83 -16.25 14.15
N SER A 83 -26.22 -15.38 13.22
CA SER A 83 -27.46 -14.62 13.30
C SER A 83 -28.69 -15.55 13.18
N LEU A 84 -29.25 -15.97 14.32
CA LEU A 84 -30.61 -16.51 14.41
C LEU A 84 -31.39 -15.79 15.51
N ALA A 85 -32.19 -14.80 15.11
CA ALA A 85 -33.37 -14.37 15.85
C ALA A 85 -34.38 -13.69 14.90
N SER A 86 -35.62 -14.19 14.90
CA SER A 86 -36.83 -13.62 14.30
C SER A 86 -38.02 -14.30 14.99
N PRO A 87 -39.28 -13.84 14.81
CA PRO A 87 -39.89 -12.68 15.45
C PRO A 87 -41.05 -13.11 16.41
N THR A 88 -42.01 -12.21 16.71
CA THR A 88 -43.23 -12.36 17.57
C THR A 88 -43.02 -12.19 19.10
N THR A 89 -43.89 -11.56 19.90
CA THR A 89 -45.16 -10.79 19.67
C THR A 89 -45.49 -9.83 20.83
N THR A 90 -46.17 -8.70 20.52
CA THR A 90 -47.21 -8.01 21.32
C THR A 90 -46.92 -7.52 22.77
N THR A 91 -46.93 -6.18 22.99
CA THR A 91 -47.92 -5.44 23.86
C THR A 91 -47.59 -3.92 23.91
N THR A 92 -48.59 -3.07 23.66
CA THR A 92 -48.62 -1.58 23.73
C THR A 92 -49.25 -1.07 25.07
N PRO A 93 -49.32 0.25 25.44
CA PRO A 93 -49.30 1.48 24.59
C PRO A 93 -48.63 2.80 25.12
N ARG A 94 -48.70 3.85 24.28
CA ARG A 94 -48.60 5.33 24.55
C ARG A 94 -47.22 5.90 24.93
N THR A 95 -46.71 7.02 24.41
CA THR A 95 -47.07 8.00 23.33
C THR A 95 -45.76 8.77 22.96
N THR A 96 -45.56 9.60 21.91
CA THR A 96 -46.42 10.47 21.07
C THR A 96 -45.77 10.77 19.68
N THR A 97 -46.23 11.84 18.99
CA THR A 97 -45.62 12.69 17.91
C THR A 97 -44.10 12.56 17.63
N THR A 98 -43.58 12.62 16.39
CA THR A 98 -44.10 13.20 15.12
C THR A 98 -43.39 12.61 13.87
N THR A 99 -44.09 12.65 12.71
CA THR A 99 -43.62 12.68 11.29
C THR A 99 -42.15 13.11 11.05
N THR A 100 -41.36 12.68 10.06
CA THR A 100 -41.50 11.92 8.77
C THR A 100 -40.06 11.73 8.19
N THR A 101 -39.66 10.79 7.32
CA THR A 101 -40.25 9.67 6.54
C THR A 101 -39.16 8.56 6.40
N SER A 102 -39.34 7.50 5.60
CA SER A 102 -38.26 6.60 5.14
C SER A 102 -38.54 6.06 3.73
N ALA A 103 -37.50 5.88 2.90
CA ALA A 103 -37.58 5.17 1.61
C ALA A 103 -36.21 4.60 1.18
N SER A 104 -35.75 3.54 1.84
CA SER A 104 -34.66 2.71 1.35
C SER A 104 -35.11 1.91 0.12
N SER A 105 -34.41 2.06 -1.01
CA SER A 105 -34.75 1.39 -2.27
C SER A 105 -33.76 0.27 -2.60
N PHE A 106 -34.21 -0.98 -2.42
CA PHE A 106 -33.49 -2.16 -2.90
C PHE A 106 -33.82 -2.42 -4.37
N LEU A 107 -32.82 -2.40 -5.26
CA LEU A 107 -32.78 -3.25 -6.46
C LEU A 107 -31.32 -3.59 -6.81
N PRO A 108 -30.99 -4.86 -7.13
CA PRO A 108 -29.68 -5.23 -7.64
C PRO A 108 -29.58 -4.90 -9.12
N ALA A 109 -28.96 -3.77 -9.45
CA ALA A 109 -28.70 -3.41 -10.84
C ALA A 109 -27.66 -4.35 -11.47
N ALA A 110 -28.01 -4.88 -12.63
CA ALA A 110 -27.28 -5.88 -13.39
C ALA A 110 -25.77 -5.63 -13.52
N ALA A 111 -25.01 -6.73 -13.52
CA ALA A 111 -23.60 -6.74 -13.89
C ALA A 111 -23.42 -6.17 -15.32
N ALA A 112 -22.88 -4.96 -15.40
CA ALA A 112 -22.57 -4.29 -16.65
C ALA A 112 -21.05 -4.11 -16.81
N THR A 113 -20.52 -4.63 -17.92
CA THR A 113 -19.45 -3.97 -18.69
C THR A 113 -18.16 -3.70 -17.91
N ARG A 114 -17.22 -4.66 -17.77
CA ARG A 114 -16.24 -4.96 -18.84
C ARG A 114 -16.10 -3.82 -19.87
N LEU A 115 -15.17 -2.87 -19.68
CA LEU A 115 -14.31 -2.37 -20.76
C LEU A 115 -13.19 -1.43 -20.25
N SER A 116 -11.98 -1.96 -20.39
CA SER A 116 -10.66 -1.35 -20.44
C SER A 116 -10.55 0.14 -20.86
N ALA A 117 -10.12 1.01 -19.93
CA ALA A 117 -9.30 2.22 -20.14
C ALA A 117 -8.85 2.69 -18.72
N PHE A 118 -7.61 3.09 -18.40
CA PHE A 118 -6.56 3.74 -19.19
C PHE A 118 -5.12 3.33 -18.78
N LEU A 119 -4.82 2.05 -18.53
CA LEU A 119 -3.42 1.62 -18.31
C LEU A 119 -2.62 1.52 -19.62
N SER A 120 -2.21 2.68 -20.15
CA SER A 120 -0.96 2.94 -20.88
C SER A 120 -0.98 4.36 -21.45
N PRO A 121 0.10 5.15 -21.26
CA PRO A 121 1.12 5.10 -22.30
C PRO A 121 2.58 5.18 -21.82
N ARG A 122 3.41 4.37 -22.49
CA ARG A 122 4.86 4.52 -22.75
C ARG A 122 5.86 4.32 -21.58
N LYS A 123 7.12 3.93 -21.84
CA LYS A 123 7.75 3.17 -22.96
C LYS A 123 9.24 2.97 -22.67
N THR A 124 9.66 1.74 -22.36
CA THR A 124 11.02 1.23 -22.65
C THR A 124 11.00 -0.30 -22.68
N ALA A 125 11.40 -0.86 -23.83
CA ALA A 125 11.95 -2.21 -23.94
C ALA A 125 13.45 -2.03 -24.21
N PRO A 126 14.33 -3.01 -23.90
CA PRO A 126 14.35 -4.24 -24.69
C PRO A 126 14.52 -5.55 -23.92
N ALA A 127 13.90 -6.59 -24.50
CA ALA A 127 14.33 -8.00 -24.66
C ALA A 127 14.92 -8.84 -23.49
N PRO A 128 14.62 -10.17 -23.45
CA PRO A 128 14.93 -11.02 -22.30
C PRO A 128 16.26 -11.78 -22.43
N LEU A 129 16.94 -11.99 -21.30
CA LEU A 129 17.91 -13.08 -21.15
C LEU A 129 17.24 -14.26 -20.42
N ALA A 130 17.00 -15.33 -21.17
CA ALA A 130 16.73 -16.64 -20.60
C ALA A 130 18.06 -17.35 -20.29
N ALA A 131 18.04 -18.18 -19.25
CA ALA A 131 19.08 -19.15 -18.88
C ALA A 131 20.49 -18.61 -18.59
N MET A 132 20.87 -18.62 -17.32
CA MET A 132 22.26 -18.88 -16.94
C MET A 132 22.30 -19.94 -15.85
N ALA A 133 22.75 -21.14 -16.23
CA ALA A 133 22.87 -22.28 -15.35
C ALA A 133 24.13 -22.17 -14.47
N MET A 134 24.09 -22.84 -13.32
CA MET A 134 25.24 -22.99 -12.42
C MET A 134 26.42 -23.69 -13.13
N ALA A 135 27.58 -23.04 -13.18
CA ALA A 135 28.86 -23.67 -13.50
C ALA A 135 29.99 -23.00 -12.69
N LEU A 136 30.72 -23.78 -11.89
CA LEU A 136 31.82 -23.30 -11.05
C LEU A 136 33.19 -23.41 -11.75
N LYS A 137 34.13 -22.55 -11.31
CA LYS A 137 35.62 -22.61 -11.45
C LYS A 137 36.21 -22.08 -12.78
N PRO A 138 37.50 -21.67 -12.80
CA PRO A 138 38.21 -20.85 -11.80
C PRO A 138 39.08 -19.73 -12.45
N HIS A 139 39.75 -18.94 -11.60
CA HIS A 139 40.71 -17.86 -11.94
C HIS A 139 41.89 -18.32 -12.82
N PRO A 140 42.46 -17.47 -13.72
CA PRO A 140 43.68 -16.72 -13.33
C PRO A 140 43.89 -15.30 -13.95
N THR A 141 44.37 -14.38 -13.11
CA THR A 141 45.35 -13.27 -13.35
C THR A 141 45.60 -12.68 -14.77
N ALA A 142 45.24 -11.40 -14.98
CA ALA A 142 46.00 -10.31 -15.66
C ALA A 142 45.14 -9.02 -15.66
N ARG A 143 45.51 -7.94 -14.95
CA ARG A 143 46.45 -6.84 -15.28
C ARG A 143 45.92 -5.83 -16.34
N SER A 144 45.87 -4.55 -15.93
CA SER A 144 45.77 -3.31 -16.73
C SER A 144 44.39 -2.84 -17.21
N GLY A 145 44.15 -1.52 -17.14
CA GLY A 145 43.26 -0.82 -18.10
C GLY A 145 42.15 0.08 -17.54
N SER A 146 42.48 1.35 -17.29
CA SER A 146 41.64 2.56 -17.53
C SER A 146 40.13 2.59 -17.18
N ALA A 147 39.76 3.53 -16.30
CA ALA A 147 38.40 4.04 -16.17
C ALA A 147 37.94 4.83 -17.42
N PRO A 148 36.63 4.86 -17.74
CA PRO A 148 36.10 5.69 -18.82
C PRO A 148 35.80 7.13 -18.34
N THR A 149 36.32 8.11 -19.07
CA THR A 149 35.88 9.52 -18.99
C THR A 149 34.60 9.74 -19.81
N PRO A 150 33.70 10.62 -19.36
CA PRO A 150 32.83 11.39 -20.23
C PRO A 150 33.31 12.84 -20.32
N LEU A 151 33.73 13.25 -21.52
CA LEU A 151 33.87 14.66 -21.87
C LEU A 151 32.47 15.26 -22.12
N LEU A 152 32.19 16.44 -21.57
CA LEU A 152 31.62 17.62 -22.26
C LEU A 152 31.02 18.62 -21.25
N SER A 153 31.51 19.85 -21.28
CA SER A 153 30.99 21.00 -20.52
C SER A 153 29.67 21.52 -21.12
N PRO A 154 28.98 22.43 -20.42
CA PRO A 154 29.13 23.83 -20.83
C PRO A 154 29.73 24.71 -19.72
N SER A 155 30.66 25.58 -20.10
CA SER A 155 31.31 26.52 -19.17
C SER A 155 30.45 27.79 -19.03
N PRO A 156 30.15 28.25 -17.80
CA PRO A 156 29.88 29.66 -17.60
C PRO A 156 31.17 30.47 -17.85
N ALA A 157 31.02 31.72 -18.26
CA ALA A 157 32.16 32.55 -18.66
C ALA A 157 32.92 33.14 -17.47
N LEU A 158 34.26 33.03 -17.52
CA LEU A 158 35.24 34.06 -17.19
C LEU A 158 34.89 35.08 -16.07
N THR A 159 35.14 34.71 -14.82
CA THR A 159 35.71 35.63 -13.82
C THR A 159 36.79 34.92 -13.01
N SER A 160 37.97 34.76 -13.60
CA SER A 160 39.18 34.35 -12.87
C SER A 160 39.83 35.57 -12.22
N PRO A 161 39.91 35.69 -10.88
CA PRO A 161 40.85 36.60 -10.26
C PRO A 161 42.27 36.15 -10.56
N THR A 162 43.14 37.09 -10.92
CA THR A 162 44.52 36.84 -11.36
C THR A 162 45.41 36.28 -10.24
N PRO A 163 46.27 35.28 -10.51
CA PRO A 163 47.17 34.73 -9.50
C PRO A 163 48.43 35.60 -9.34
N SER A 164 48.37 36.58 -8.45
CA SER A 164 49.54 37.30 -7.93
C SER A 164 49.19 37.88 -6.56
N THR A 165 50.01 37.58 -5.55
CA THR A 165 49.80 37.89 -4.12
C THR A 165 48.54 37.29 -3.47
N ALA A 166 48.25 36.00 -3.71
CA ALA A 166 47.59 35.23 -2.66
C ALA A 166 48.55 35.16 -1.48
N THR A 167 48.17 35.72 -0.33
CA THR A 167 48.99 35.66 0.87
C THR A 167 49.00 34.24 1.43
N THR A 168 49.97 33.93 2.28
CA THR A 168 49.99 32.63 2.98
C THR A 168 48.74 32.40 3.83
N GLU A 169 48.11 33.47 4.29
CA GLU A 169 46.87 33.47 5.08
C GLU A 169 45.66 33.08 4.22
N ASP A 170 45.52 33.65 3.01
CA ASP A 170 44.46 33.27 2.05
C ASP A 170 44.51 31.78 1.68
N LEU A 171 45.72 31.21 1.56
CA LEU A 171 45.92 29.79 1.26
C LEU A 171 45.53 28.89 2.45
N LEU A 172 45.80 29.32 3.68
CA LEU A 172 45.37 28.59 4.89
C LEU A 172 43.85 28.64 5.06
N GLU A 173 43.21 29.78 4.76
CA GLU A 173 41.74 29.91 4.77
C GLU A 173 41.07 29.14 3.62
N ALA A 174 41.70 29.06 2.45
CA ALA A 174 41.23 28.20 1.35
C ALA A 174 41.32 26.71 1.74
N LEU A 175 42.42 26.29 2.36
CA LEU A 175 42.63 24.91 2.80
C LEU A 175 41.67 24.52 3.94
N SER A 176 41.44 25.39 4.93
CA SER A 176 40.50 25.10 6.02
C SER A 176 39.06 24.97 5.53
N ARG A 177 38.64 25.79 4.55
CA ARG A 177 37.34 25.65 3.86
C ARG A 177 37.24 24.35 3.07
N GLU A 178 38.31 23.93 2.38
CA GLU A 178 38.35 22.67 1.63
C GLU A 178 38.24 21.46 2.56
N GLN A 179 38.98 21.46 3.68
CA GLN A 179 38.87 20.44 4.73
C GLN A 179 37.48 20.41 5.38
N ALA A 180 36.88 21.57 5.67
CA ALA A 180 35.53 21.63 6.22
C ALA A 180 34.47 21.03 5.26
N LEU A 181 34.60 21.28 3.95
CA LEU A 181 33.73 20.69 2.93
C LEU A 181 33.95 19.18 2.79
N ARG A 182 35.19 18.68 2.95
CA ARG A 182 35.45 17.24 3.00
C ARG A 182 34.82 16.59 4.22
N LEU A 183 34.99 17.17 5.41
CA LEU A 183 34.40 16.64 6.65
C LEU A 183 32.86 16.62 6.60
N ASP A 184 32.22 17.63 6.01
CA ASP A 184 30.78 17.62 5.75
C ASP A 184 30.37 16.50 4.76
N ALA A 185 31.11 16.33 3.66
CA ALA A 185 30.87 15.25 2.71
C ALA A 185 31.09 13.84 3.30
N GLU A 186 32.13 13.66 4.12
CA GLU A 186 32.44 12.43 4.85
C GLU A 186 31.36 12.12 5.90
N ASN A 187 30.87 13.13 6.62
CA ASN A 187 29.75 12.98 7.55
C ASN A 187 28.48 12.50 6.84
N ARG A 188 28.08 13.15 5.73
CA ARG A 188 26.92 12.75 4.91
C ARG A 188 27.07 11.34 4.32
N LEU A 189 28.29 10.96 3.92
CA LEU A 189 28.59 9.59 3.49
C LEU A 189 28.45 8.60 4.65
N SER A 190 28.88 8.95 5.87
CA SER A 190 28.71 8.10 7.05
C SER A 190 27.24 7.97 7.49
N GLU A 191 26.44 9.02 7.34
CA GLU A 191 25.01 9.04 7.61
C GLU A 191 24.26 8.12 6.63
N THR A 192 24.48 8.30 5.33
CA THR A 192 23.90 7.43 4.30
C THR A 192 24.38 5.98 4.37
N SER A 193 25.62 5.71 4.81
CA SER A 193 26.08 4.33 5.11
C SER A 193 25.25 3.69 6.22
N ARG A 194 25.02 4.42 7.33
CA ARG A 194 24.20 3.94 8.45
C ARG A 194 22.75 3.70 8.05
N GLU A 195 22.14 4.62 7.29
CA GLU A 195 20.77 4.43 6.77
C GLU A 195 20.67 3.16 5.91
N VAL A 196 21.67 2.90 5.06
CA VAL A 196 21.73 1.67 4.24
C VAL A 196 21.94 0.42 5.11
N GLU A 197 22.76 0.51 6.15
CA GLU A 197 22.95 -0.57 7.13
C GLU A 197 21.64 -0.88 7.89
N ASP A 198 20.95 0.13 8.43
CA ASP A 198 19.66 -0.02 9.14
C ASP A 198 18.55 -0.56 8.22
N LEU A 199 18.46 -0.07 6.98
CA LEU A 199 17.56 -0.59 5.95
C LEU A 199 17.91 -2.05 5.58
N SER A 200 19.18 -2.43 5.60
CA SER A 200 19.59 -3.82 5.36
C SER A 200 19.17 -4.73 6.51
N VAL A 201 19.37 -4.31 7.77
CA VAL A 201 18.98 -5.07 8.96
C VAL A 201 17.47 -5.30 8.97
N THR A 202 16.67 -4.24 8.81
CA THR A 202 15.21 -4.33 8.78
C THR A 202 14.69 -5.20 7.63
N LEU A 203 15.29 -5.13 6.44
CA LEU A 203 14.96 -6.02 5.31
C LEU A 203 15.27 -7.49 5.64
N PHE A 204 16.43 -7.78 6.24
CA PHE A 204 16.79 -9.14 6.63
C PHE A 204 15.90 -9.68 7.76
N GLU A 205 15.54 -8.85 8.74
CA GLU A 205 14.59 -9.22 9.80
C GLU A 205 13.21 -9.55 9.23
N GLN A 206 12.64 -8.68 8.39
CA GLN A 206 11.36 -8.90 7.72
C GLN A 206 11.38 -10.17 6.84
N ALA A 207 12.46 -10.39 6.09
CA ALA A 207 12.62 -11.60 5.27
C ALA A 207 12.70 -12.87 6.14
N ASN A 208 13.44 -12.81 7.25
CA ASN A 208 13.55 -13.92 8.20
C ASN A 208 12.20 -14.21 8.89
N GLU A 209 11.43 -13.19 9.26
CA GLU A 209 10.08 -13.36 9.82
C GLU A 209 9.14 -14.02 8.81
N MET A 210 9.09 -13.51 7.57
CA MET A 210 8.27 -14.09 6.50
C MET A 210 8.60 -15.57 6.29
N VAL A 211 9.89 -15.91 6.15
CA VAL A 211 10.34 -17.31 6.01
C VAL A 211 10.01 -18.15 7.26
N ALA A 212 10.07 -17.58 8.46
CA ALA A 212 9.67 -18.27 9.68
C ALA A 212 8.15 -18.55 9.73
N THR A 213 7.32 -17.61 9.28
CA THR A 213 5.86 -17.82 9.16
C THR A 213 5.54 -18.89 8.11
N GLU A 214 6.21 -18.88 6.96
CA GLU A 214 6.07 -19.89 5.92
C GLU A 214 6.45 -21.29 6.46
N ARG A 215 7.61 -21.42 7.11
CA ARG A 215 8.05 -22.69 7.71
C ARG A 215 7.06 -23.23 8.74
N ARG A 216 6.51 -22.37 9.60
CA ARG A 216 5.47 -22.74 10.59
C ARG A 216 4.17 -23.18 9.90
N ALA A 217 3.70 -22.41 8.91
CA ALA A 217 2.48 -22.72 8.17
C ALA A 217 2.61 -24.02 7.37
N ARG A 218 3.76 -24.23 6.73
CA ARG A 218 4.11 -25.44 6.00
C ARG A 218 4.12 -26.66 6.93
N ALA A 219 4.82 -26.60 8.06
CA ALA A 219 4.84 -27.69 9.04
C ALA A 219 3.42 -28.03 9.56
N ALA A 220 2.59 -27.01 9.84
CA ALA A 220 1.20 -27.22 10.26
C ALA A 220 0.29 -27.81 9.15
N LEU A 221 0.61 -27.59 7.88
CA LEU A 221 -0.06 -28.25 6.76
C LEU A 221 0.43 -29.69 6.57
N GLU A 222 1.73 -29.93 6.68
CA GLU A 222 2.35 -31.26 6.60
C GLU A 222 1.81 -32.19 7.72
N GLU A 223 1.69 -31.70 8.96
CA GLU A 223 1.01 -32.41 10.07
C GLU A 223 -0.46 -32.77 9.72
N ARG A 224 -1.22 -31.79 9.22
CA ARG A 224 -2.64 -32.01 8.85
C ARG A 224 -2.76 -33.04 7.74
N VAL A 225 -1.90 -33.00 6.73
CA VAL A 225 -1.85 -34.01 5.66
C VAL A 225 -1.58 -35.40 6.24
N GLU A 226 -0.57 -35.57 7.11
CA GLU A 226 -0.28 -36.86 7.75
C GLU A 226 -1.50 -37.41 8.52
N THR A 227 -2.19 -36.57 9.30
CA THR A 227 -3.40 -37.01 10.02
C THR A 227 -4.55 -37.42 9.10
N LEU A 228 -4.68 -36.79 7.93
CA LEU A 228 -5.68 -37.14 6.92
C LEU A 228 -5.30 -38.44 6.20
N GLU A 229 -4.06 -38.58 5.75
CA GLU A 229 -3.55 -39.81 5.11
C GLU A 229 -3.70 -41.02 6.02
N ARG A 230 -3.43 -40.87 7.33
CA ARG A 230 -3.68 -41.93 8.32
C ARG A 230 -5.16 -42.34 8.35
N ARG A 231 -6.06 -41.36 8.44
CA ARG A 231 -7.52 -41.60 8.49
C ARG A 231 -8.03 -42.24 7.18
N GLU A 232 -7.50 -41.83 6.04
CA GLU A 232 -7.82 -42.42 4.74
C GLU A 232 -7.28 -43.84 4.59
N GLY A 233 -6.05 -44.11 5.06
CA GLY A 233 -5.49 -45.45 5.14
C GLY A 233 -6.33 -46.39 6.01
N GLU A 234 -6.82 -45.93 7.17
CA GLU A 234 -7.73 -46.69 8.03
C GLU A 234 -9.10 -46.93 7.36
N LYS A 235 -9.69 -45.92 6.71
CA LYS A 235 -10.94 -46.07 5.93
C LYS A 235 -10.79 -47.05 4.77
N LYS A 236 -9.71 -46.94 3.98
CA LYS A 236 -9.39 -47.84 2.85
C LYS A 236 -9.24 -49.28 3.31
N ARG A 237 -8.60 -49.52 4.47
CA ARG A 237 -8.52 -50.86 5.09
C ARG A 237 -9.89 -51.41 5.52
N ARG A 238 -10.83 -50.56 5.96
CA ARG A 238 -12.21 -50.98 6.28
C ARG A 238 -13.01 -51.31 5.01
N LEU A 239 -12.91 -50.47 3.97
CA LEU A 239 -13.55 -50.69 2.68
C LEU A 239 -13.08 -52.00 2.04
N ALA A 240 -11.77 -52.25 1.95
CA ALA A 240 -11.23 -53.51 1.41
C ALA A 240 -11.74 -54.78 2.13
N ARG A 241 -12.03 -54.69 3.44
CA ARG A 241 -12.65 -55.80 4.20
C ARG A 241 -14.13 -56.01 3.84
N LEU A 242 -14.86 -54.91 3.60
CA LEU A 242 -16.26 -54.94 3.17
C LEU A 242 -16.38 -55.42 1.72
N GLU A 243 -15.55 -54.92 0.81
CA GLU A 243 -15.44 -55.35 -0.59
C GLU A 243 -15.19 -56.86 -0.66
N GLY A 244 -14.16 -57.36 0.03
CA GLY A 244 -13.89 -58.80 0.09
C GLY A 244 -15.02 -59.63 0.74
N ALA A 245 -15.86 -59.03 1.59
CA ALA A 245 -17.05 -59.69 2.12
C ALA A 245 -18.22 -59.70 1.11
N MET A 246 -18.44 -58.58 0.42
CA MET A 246 -19.43 -58.45 -0.66
C MET A 246 -19.11 -59.41 -1.81
N GLU A 247 -17.84 -59.53 -2.21
CA GLU A 247 -17.41 -60.54 -3.20
C GLU A 247 -17.73 -61.97 -2.75
N ARG A 248 -17.52 -62.31 -1.46
CA ARG A 248 -17.88 -63.64 -0.93
C ARG A 248 -19.38 -63.87 -1.01
N ILE A 249 -20.18 -62.88 -0.62
CA ILE A 249 -21.65 -62.92 -0.72
C ILE A 249 -22.07 -63.07 -2.18
N GLU A 250 -21.45 -62.35 -3.11
CA GLU A 250 -21.77 -62.43 -4.53
C GLU A 250 -21.43 -63.80 -5.13
N ARG A 251 -20.27 -64.37 -4.79
CA ARG A 251 -19.91 -65.75 -5.18
C ARG A 251 -20.93 -66.76 -4.66
N VAL A 252 -21.35 -66.66 -3.40
CA VAL A 252 -22.39 -67.53 -2.82
C VAL A 252 -23.74 -67.29 -3.51
N ARG A 253 -24.12 -66.04 -3.80
CA ARG A 253 -25.36 -65.70 -4.51
C ARG A 253 -25.39 -66.26 -5.93
N ARG A 254 -24.27 -66.30 -6.64
CA ARG A 254 -24.18 -66.96 -7.97
C ARG A 254 -24.42 -68.46 -7.86
N LEU A 255 -23.76 -69.14 -6.91
CA LEU A 255 -23.91 -70.59 -6.66
C LEU A 255 -25.32 -70.96 -6.21
N LEU A 256 -25.91 -70.19 -5.30
CA LEU A 256 -27.30 -70.37 -4.86
C LEU A 256 -28.29 -69.98 -5.97
N GLY A 257 -28.01 -68.97 -6.80
CA GLY A 257 -28.84 -68.61 -7.95
C GLY A 257 -28.91 -69.72 -9.00
N THR A 258 -27.81 -70.44 -9.22
CA THR A 258 -27.82 -71.65 -10.06
C THR A 258 -28.54 -72.86 -9.45
N GLN A 259 -28.83 -72.83 -8.13
CA GLN A 259 -29.56 -73.90 -7.42
C GLN A 259 -31.04 -73.53 -7.15
N ALA A 260 -31.34 -72.23 -7.02
CA ALA A 260 -32.66 -71.66 -6.75
C ALA A 260 -33.44 -71.28 -8.02
N GLY A 261 -32.93 -71.61 -9.22
CA GLY A 261 -33.64 -71.48 -10.48
C GLY A 261 -34.83 -72.44 -10.66
N GLY A 262 -35.36 -73.01 -9.57
CA GLY A 262 -36.42 -74.01 -9.55
C GLY A 262 -37.42 -73.76 -8.42
N GLY A 263 -38.27 -72.74 -8.59
CA GLY A 263 -39.47 -72.50 -7.76
C GLY A 263 -39.33 -71.38 -6.72
N GLY A 264 -40.22 -70.40 -6.77
CA GLY A 264 -40.26 -69.32 -5.77
C GLY A 264 -40.93 -68.01 -6.21
N GLU A 265 -41.96 -68.06 -7.06
CA GLU A 265 -42.79 -66.88 -7.34
C GLU A 265 -43.75 -66.65 -6.18
N THR A 266 -43.42 -65.73 -5.28
CA THR A 266 -44.39 -65.20 -4.30
C THR A 266 -44.29 -63.68 -4.21
N VAL A 267 -45.25 -63.03 -4.88
CA VAL A 267 -45.68 -61.67 -4.55
C VAL A 267 -46.14 -61.64 -3.10
N PHE A 268 -45.66 -60.68 -2.30
CA PHE A 268 -46.38 -60.25 -1.11
C PHE A 268 -46.23 -58.73 -0.92
N GLU A 269 -47.36 -58.09 -0.63
CA GLU A 269 -47.51 -56.64 -0.62
C GLU A 269 -46.79 -55.97 0.56
N GLY A 270 -46.49 -54.67 0.37
CA GLY A 270 -46.02 -53.83 1.47
C GLY A 270 -47.14 -53.51 2.45
N ARG A 271 -46.78 -53.34 3.72
CA ARG A 271 -47.60 -52.67 4.73
C ARG A 271 -46.69 -51.85 5.63
N GLY A 272 -46.99 -50.55 5.76
CA GLY A 272 -46.23 -49.65 6.62
C GLY A 272 -46.97 -49.36 7.92
N GLU A 273 -46.24 -49.37 9.04
CA GLU A 273 -46.55 -48.73 10.33
C GLU A 273 -45.18 -48.24 10.88
N LYS A 274 -44.91 -46.95 11.10
CA LYS A 274 -45.40 -46.00 12.12
C LYS A 274 -45.15 -46.44 13.58
N GLY A 275 -44.43 -45.59 14.31
CA GLY A 275 -44.38 -45.56 15.79
C GLY A 275 -42.99 -45.87 16.38
N GLY A 276 -42.52 -45.06 17.35
CA GLY A 276 -41.27 -45.32 18.07
C GLY A 276 -40.50 -44.09 18.55
N GLU A 277 -41.16 -43.13 19.20
CA GLU A 277 -40.52 -42.02 19.92
C GLU A 277 -40.28 -42.42 21.38
N GLU A 278 -39.01 -42.47 21.82
CA GLU A 278 -38.50 -42.41 23.21
C GLU A 278 -36.97 -42.71 23.16
N GLY A 279 -36.09 -42.28 24.07
CA GLY A 279 -36.31 -41.47 25.27
C GLY A 279 -35.22 -41.67 26.34
N GLY A 280 -34.10 -40.94 26.26
CA GLY A 280 -33.35 -40.46 27.44
C GLY A 280 -32.27 -41.31 28.16
N LYS A 281 -31.19 -40.57 28.50
CA LYS A 281 -30.42 -40.58 29.78
C LYS A 281 -29.29 -41.61 30.07
N GLY A 282 -28.28 -41.09 30.77
CA GLY A 282 -27.07 -41.76 31.29
C GLY A 282 -25.82 -40.95 30.88
N LEU A 283 -25.21 -40.04 31.65
CA LEU A 283 -25.14 -39.79 33.11
C LEU A 283 -24.42 -40.86 33.94
N LYS A 284 -23.08 -40.76 33.98
CA LYS A 284 -22.13 -40.98 35.11
C LYS A 284 -20.72 -40.58 34.59
N ALA A 285 -19.87 -39.77 35.23
CA ALA A 285 -19.65 -39.34 36.62
C ALA A 285 -19.05 -40.42 37.54
N GLU A 286 -17.73 -40.31 37.77
CA GLU A 286 -16.87 -40.82 38.87
C GLU A 286 -15.40 -40.75 38.34
N SER A 287 -14.38 -40.34 39.09
CA SER A 287 -14.35 -39.69 40.41
C SER A 287 -13.06 -38.86 40.57
#